data_AF-A0A9C7UJ85-F1
#
_entry.id   AF-A0A9C7UJ85-F1
#
_cell.length_a   1.000
_cell.length_b   1.000
_cell.length_c   1.000
_cell.angle_alpha   90.00
_cell.angle_beta   90.00
_cell.angle_gamma   90.00
#
_symmetry.space_group_name_H-M   'P 1'
#
loop_
_entity.id
_entity.type
_entity.pdbx_description
1 polymer ?
#
loop_
_entity_poly.entity_id
_entity_poly.type
_entity_poly.pdbx_seq_one_letter_code
_entity_poly.pdbx_strand_id
1 'polypeptide(L)' 'MVVVDPRRTETAELASEHLFIRPGSDAAFLLAMIHVLFRDDLVAPGPLGDFTDGLDEVAAAVAS' A
#
# COMPACT_ATOMS: atom_id res chain seq x y z
N MET A 1 -2.53 -13.94 7.27
CA MET A 1 -3.12 -12.60 7.09
C MET A 1 -2.12 -11.57 7.59
N VAL A 2 -1.93 -10.48 6.85
CA VAL A 2 -1.12 -9.33 7.27
C VAL A 2 -2.06 -8.26 7.81
N VAL A 3 -1.76 -7.68 8.97
CA VAL A 3 -2.54 -6.58 9.56
C VAL A 3 -1.64 -5.35 9.68
N VAL A 4 -2.18 -4.20 9.25
CA VAL A 4 -1.56 -2.88 9.43
C VAL A 4 -2.44 -2.11 10.40
N ASP A 5 -2.01 -1.97 11.64
CA ASP A 5 -2.78 -1.26 12.67
C ASP A 5 -1.80 -0.66 13.71
N PRO A 6 -1.87 0.63 14.03
CA PRO A 6 -1.09 1.23 15.11
C PRO A 6 -1.47 0.72 16.52
N ARG A 7 -2.49 -0.13 16.64
CA ARG A 7 -2.96 -0.72 17.91
C ARG A 7 -2.85 -2.24 17.85
N ARG A 8 -2.64 -2.87 19.01
CA ARG A 8 -2.83 -4.32 19.18
C ARG A 8 -4.32 -4.61 19.34
N THR A 9 -4.98 -4.88 18.23
CA THR A 9 -6.38 -5.33 18.19
C THR A 9 -6.43 -6.87 18.17
N GLU A 10 -7.58 -7.45 18.50
CA GLU A 10 -7.78 -8.92 18.47
C GLU A 10 -7.45 -9.51 17.09
N THR A 11 -7.83 -8.81 16.00
CA THR A 11 -7.47 -9.18 14.63
C THR A 11 -5.96 -9.20 14.39
N ALA A 12 -5.22 -8.29 15.03
CA ALA A 12 -3.77 -8.21 14.91
C ALA A 12 -3.05 -9.36 15.66
N GLU A 13 -3.63 -9.85 16.75
CA GLU A 13 -3.09 -11.01 17.49
C GLU A 13 -3.22 -12.32 16.71
N LEU A 14 -4.24 -12.42 15.84
CA LEU A 14 -4.45 -13.55 14.95
C LEU A 14 -3.68 -13.44 13.63
N ALA A 15 -2.97 -12.33 13.40
CA ALA A 15 -2.26 -12.08 12.15
C ALA A 15 -0.97 -12.88 12.09
N SER A 16 -0.63 -13.33 10.87
CA SER A 16 0.66 -13.95 10.58
C SER A 16 1.79 -12.91 10.61
N GLU A 17 1.43 -11.66 10.34
CA GLU A 17 2.31 -10.50 10.42
C GLU A 17 1.48 -9.28 10.85
N HIS A 18 2.00 -8.51 11.81
CA HIS A 18 1.39 -7.27 12.29
C HIS A 18 2.39 -6.11 12.15
N LEU A 19 2.07 -5.17 11.26
CA LEU A 19 2.82 -3.94 11.03
C LEU A 19 2.27 -2.81 11.91
N PHE A 20 3.08 -2.39 12.88
CA PHE A 20 2.78 -1.30 13.80
C PHE A 20 3.17 0.05 13.20
N ILE A 21 2.29 0.63 12.39
CA ILE A 21 2.51 1.95 11.81
C ILE A 21 2.31 3.06 12.86
N ARG A 22 2.78 4.28 12.57
CA ARG A 22 2.50 5.43 13.43
C ARG A 22 1.01 5.82 13.30
N PRO A 23 0.31 6.19 14.39
CA PRO A 23 -1.07 6.66 14.29
C PRO A 23 -1.20 7.82 13.29
N GLY A 24 -2.18 7.74 12.38
CA GLY A 24 -2.43 8.76 11.35
C GLY A 24 -1.45 8.73 10.16
N SER A 25 -0.62 7.69 10.04
CA SER A 25 0.35 7.55 8.94
C SER A 25 -0.09 6.59 7.83
N ASP A 26 -1.35 6.15 7.86
CA ASP A 26 -1.92 5.18 6.92
C ASP A 26 -1.74 5.61 5.46
N ALA A 27 -2.00 6.89 5.15
CA ALA A 27 -1.80 7.42 3.80
C ALA A 27 -0.32 7.36 3.37
N ALA A 28 0.61 7.70 4.26
CA ALA A 28 2.04 7.63 3.97
C ALA A 28 2.51 6.18 3.77
N PHE A 29 1.97 5.25 4.57
CA PHE A 29 2.24 3.82 4.41
C PHE A 29 1.75 3.30 3.05
N LEU A 30 0.51 3.64 2.65
CA LEU A 30 -0.03 3.24 1.35
C LEU A 30 0.76 3.84 0.19
N LEU A 31 1.16 5.12 0.28
CA LEU A 31 2.02 5.75 -0.72
C LEU A 31 3.39 5.08 -0.82
N ALA A 32 3.97 4.65 0.31
CA ALA A 32 5.22 3.89 0.30
C ALA A 32 5.06 2.51 -0.35
N MET A 33 3.93 1.82 -0.14
CA MET A 33 3.63 0.58 -0.86
C MET A 33 3.51 0.82 -2.36
N ILE A 34 2.78 1.85 -2.78
CA ILE A 34 2.62 2.21 -4.20
C ILE A 34 3.98 2.57 -4.82
N HIS A 35 4.82 3.33 -4.12
CA HIS A 35 6.20 3.59 -4.54
C HIS A 35 6.96 2.30 -4.83
N VAL A 36 6.94 1.34 -3.89
CA VAL A 36 7.63 0.06 -4.07
C VAL A 36 7.08 -0.72 -5.28
N LEU A 37 5.77 -0.70 -5.50
CA LEU A 37 5.17 -1.35 -6.66
C LEU A 37 5.67 -0.76 -7.98
N PHE A 38 5.76 0.57 -8.10
CA PHE A 38 6.30 1.21 -9.30
C PHE A 38 7.82 1.04 -9.43
N ARG A 39 8.58 1.23 -8.34
CA ARG A 39 10.04 1.12 -8.33
C ARG A 39 10.51 -0.28 -8.75
N ASP A 40 9.80 -1.32 -8.31
CA ASP A 40 10.15 -2.71 -8.56
C ASP A 40 9.43 -3.30 -9.79
N ASP A 41 8.75 -2.48 -10.59
CA ASP A 41 8.02 -2.88 -11.81
C ASP A 41 6.94 -3.97 -11.56
N LEU A 42 6.19 -3.81 -10.46
CA LEU A 42 5.14 -4.74 -10.02
C LEU A 42 3.72 -4.25 -10.32
N VAL A 43 3.57 -3.09 -10.95
CA VAL A 43 2.25 -2.54 -11.32
C VAL A 43 1.67 -3.29 -12.51
N ALA A 44 0.63 -4.09 -12.26
CA ALA A 44 0.00 -4.94 -13.26
C ALA A 44 -1.54 -4.85 -13.21
N PRO A 45 -2.14 -3.76 -13.74
CA PRO A 45 -3.60 -3.57 -13.72
C PRO A 45 -4.35 -4.63 -14.57
N GLY A 46 -3.68 -5.24 -15.53
CA GLY A 46 -4.23 -6.36 -16.31
C GLY A 46 -5.58 -6.02 -16.95
N PRO A 47 -6.62 -6.87 -16.81
CA PRO A 47 -7.97 -6.60 -17.34
C PRO A 47 -8.63 -5.33 -16.79
N LEU A 48 -8.13 -4.77 -15.68
CA LEU A 48 -8.65 -3.53 -15.11
C LEU A 48 -8.00 -2.28 -15.71
N GLY A 49 -7.04 -2.43 -16.63
CA GLY A 49 -6.38 -1.29 -17.29
C GLY A 49 -7.37 -0.33 -17.94
N ASP A 50 -8.36 -0.86 -18.66
CA ASP A 50 -9.41 -0.06 -19.32
C ASP A 50 -10.37 0.63 -18.34
N PHE A 51 -10.29 0.28 -17.04
CA PHE A 51 -11.12 0.82 -15.96
C PHE A 51 -10.28 1.60 -14.94
N THR A 52 -9.01 1.85 -15.23
CA THR A 52 -8.07 2.51 -14.31
C THR A 52 -7.42 3.70 -15.01
N ASP A 53 -7.78 4.91 -14.58
CA ASP A 53 -7.18 6.15 -15.02
C ASP A 53 -6.15 6.65 -14.00
N GLY A 54 -5.27 7.57 -14.42
CA GLY A 54 -4.41 8.31 -13.49
C GLY A 54 -3.13 7.60 -13.03
N LEU A 55 -2.78 6.46 -13.63
CA LEU A 55 -1.62 5.66 -13.19
C LEU A 55 -0.29 6.40 -13.35
N ASP A 56 -0.12 7.17 -14.42
CA ASP A 56 1.11 7.94 -14.67
C ASP A 56 1.27 9.07 -13.66
N GLU A 57 0.17 9.75 -13.31
CA GLU A 57 0.16 10.80 -12.29
C GLU A 57 0.50 10.22 -10.90
N VAL A 58 -0.04 9.05 -10.58
CA VAL A 58 0.30 8.35 -9.33
C VAL A 58 1.76 7.92 -9.33
N ALA A 59 2.26 7.35 -10.43
CA ALA A 59 3.66 6.97 -10.58
C ALA A 59 4.59 8.16 -10.33
N ALA A 60 4.29 9.31 -10.94
CA ALA A 60 5.06 10.54 -10.74
C ALA A 60 4.98 11.06 -9.30
N ALA A 61 3.81 10.99 -8.67
CA ALA A 61 3.61 11.44 -7.29
C ALA A 61 4.41 10.62 -6.26
N VAL A 62 4.75 9.37 -6.57
CA VAL A 62 5.48 8.47 -5.67
C VAL A 62 6.93 8.21 -6.08
N ALA A 63 7.46 8.85 -7.13
CA ALA A 63 8.77 8.55 -7.73
C ALA A 63 10.02 8.96 -6.91
N SER A 64 9.88 9.23 -5.61
CA SER A 64 10.94 9.75 -4.72
C SER A 64 12.18 8.85 -4.61
#